data_AF-M0EZL0-F1
#
_entry.id   AF-M0EZL0-F1
#
_cell.length_a   1.000
_cell.length_b   1.000
_cell.length_c   1.000
_cell.angle_alpha   90.00
_cell.angle_beta   90.00
_cell.angle_gamma   90.00
#
_symmetry.space_group_name_H-M   'P 1'
#
loop_
_entity.id
_entity.type
_entity.pdbx_description
1 polymer ?
#
loop_
_entity_poly.entity_id
_entity_poly.type
_entity_poly.pdbx_seq_one_letter_code
_entity_poly.pdbx_strand_id
1 'polypeptide(L)'
;MIDNAETTELTTIAVDDLVELLDRRDEYAVPPEEILALLTRSGAFQDDRLDLLDEYIQDRIDAGETLLAVIRALERADGAVETAEDIRWIVVGMEDSNDIPTTEGVRSALQLLAHPSVGAVEQMKKGIG
;
A
#
# COMPACT_ATOMS: atom_id res chain seq x y z
N MET A 1 -34.19 -14.01 16.71
CA MET A 1 -33.58 -15.15 15.99
C MET A 1 -33.35 -14.70 14.56
N ILE A 2 -32.12 -14.30 14.27
CA ILE A 2 -31.64 -13.98 12.92
C ILE A 2 -31.11 -15.31 12.36
N ASP A 3 -32.01 -16.26 12.13
CA ASP A 3 -31.63 -17.61 11.66
C ASP A 3 -31.73 -17.75 10.14
N ASN A 4 -31.56 -16.66 9.37
CA ASN A 4 -31.82 -16.70 7.93
C ASN A 4 -30.75 -16.05 7.04
N ALA A 5 -29.61 -15.65 7.60
CA ALA A 5 -28.48 -15.17 6.78
C ALA A 5 -27.84 -16.33 6.00
N GLU A 6 -27.77 -17.54 6.59
CA GLU A 6 -27.20 -18.72 5.95
C GLU A 6 -28.02 -19.22 4.73
N THR A 7 -29.30 -18.83 4.62
CA THR A 7 -30.21 -19.33 3.58
C THR A 7 -30.34 -18.38 2.37
N THR A 8 -29.83 -17.14 2.43
CA THR A 8 -30.23 -16.09 1.48
C THR A 8 -29.10 -15.38 0.72
N GLU A 9 -27.86 -15.86 0.74
CA GLU A 9 -26.71 -15.14 0.13
C GLU A 9 -26.55 -13.68 0.66
N LEU A 10 -27.13 -13.37 1.81
CA LEU A 10 -27.10 -12.03 2.41
C LEU A 10 -25.94 -11.90 3.38
N THR A 11 -25.36 -10.71 3.42
CA THR A 11 -24.40 -10.31 4.45
C THR A 11 -25.14 -9.65 5.61
N THR A 12 -24.84 -10.09 6.84
CA THR A 12 -25.35 -9.43 8.05
C THR A 12 -24.17 -8.79 8.77
N ILE A 13 -24.23 -7.50 9.05
CA ILE A 13 -23.16 -6.72 9.68
C ILE A 13 -23.72 -5.97 10.88
N ALA A 14 -23.00 -5.94 11.99
CA ALA A 14 -23.36 -5.07 13.11
C ALA A 14 -23.10 -3.61 12.74
N VAL A 15 -23.83 -2.68 13.37
CA VAL A 15 -23.63 -1.25 13.09
C VAL A 15 -22.22 -0.82 13.49
N ASP A 16 -21.69 -1.35 14.59
CA ASP A 16 -20.35 -1.01 15.08
C ASP A 16 -19.28 -1.46 14.07
N ASP A 17 -19.34 -2.70 13.56
CA ASP A 17 -18.43 -3.20 12.53
C ASP A 17 -18.51 -2.39 11.22
N LEU A 18 -19.72 -1.92 10.86
CA LEU A 18 -19.90 -1.07 9.68
C LEU A 18 -19.24 0.30 9.87
N VAL A 19 -19.36 0.89 11.07
CA VAL A 19 -18.68 2.15 11.40
C VAL A 19 -17.18 1.96 11.32
N GLU A 20 -16.65 0.92 11.96
CA GLU A 20 -15.23 0.58 11.94
C GLU A 20 -14.66 0.36 10.53
N LEU A 21 -15.43 -0.29 9.65
CA LEU A 21 -15.08 -0.48 8.25
C LEU A 21 -14.99 0.85 7.49
N LEU A 22 -15.95 1.74 7.71
CA LEU A 22 -16.00 3.05 7.05
C LEU A 22 -14.92 4.00 7.56
N ASP A 23 -14.64 3.98 8.87
CA ASP A 23 -13.58 4.77 9.48
C ASP A 23 -12.21 4.39 8.87
N ARG A 24 -11.90 3.09 8.77
CA ARG A 24 -10.67 2.61 8.10
C ARG A 24 -10.62 3.01 6.63
N ARG A 25 -11.76 2.91 5.92
CA ARG A 25 -11.83 3.31 4.52
C ARG A 25 -11.50 4.78 4.33
N ASP A 26 -12.00 5.65 5.20
CA ASP A 26 -11.75 7.08 5.14
C ASP A 26 -10.32 7.43 5.59
N GLU A 27 -9.83 6.82 6.67
CA GLU A 27 -8.48 7.06 7.21
C GLU A 27 -7.38 6.64 6.25
N TYR A 28 -7.49 5.45 5.65
CA TYR A 28 -6.45 4.86 4.79
C TYR A 28 -6.75 4.98 3.30
N ALA A 29 -7.77 5.77 2.94
CA ALA A 29 -8.26 5.95 1.58
C ALA A 29 -8.39 4.60 0.84
N VAL A 30 -9.00 3.61 1.50
CA VAL A 30 -9.18 2.28 0.94
C VAL A 30 -10.09 2.37 -0.29
N PRO A 31 -9.69 1.79 -1.44
CA PRO A 31 -10.52 1.82 -2.63
C PRO A 31 -11.85 1.10 -2.38
N PRO A 32 -12.96 1.62 -2.94
CA PRO A 32 -14.29 1.06 -2.69
C PRO A 32 -14.41 -0.40 -3.11
N GLU A 33 -13.63 -0.87 -4.09
CA GLU A 33 -13.61 -2.25 -4.55
C GLU A 33 -13.24 -3.25 -3.45
N GLU A 34 -12.28 -2.90 -2.58
CA GLU A 34 -11.84 -3.76 -1.48
C GLU A 34 -12.90 -3.84 -0.37
N ILE A 35 -13.55 -2.72 -0.09
CA ILE A 35 -14.68 -2.68 0.86
C ILE A 35 -15.86 -3.49 0.34
N LEU A 36 -16.19 -3.34 -0.95
CA LEU A 36 -17.25 -4.11 -1.58
C LEU A 36 -16.94 -5.61 -1.54
N ALA A 37 -15.69 -6.01 -1.79
CA ALA A 37 -15.27 -7.41 -1.72
C ALA A 37 -15.47 -8.05 -0.33
N LEU A 38 -15.46 -7.26 0.74
CA LEU A 38 -15.75 -7.72 2.11
C LEU A 38 -17.25 -7.77 2.39
N LEU A 39 -18.01 -6.77 1.91
CA LEU A 39 -19.45 -6.64 2.12
C LEU A 39 -20.28 -7.61 1.28
N THR A 40 -19.81 -8.04 0.11
CA THR A 40 -20.56 -8.96 -0.77
C THR A 40 -20.35 -10.44 -0.43
N ARG A 41 -19.50 -10.78 0.55
CA ARG A 41 -19.34 -12.16 1.02
C ARG A 41 -20.53 -12.54 1.90
N SER A 42 -21.29 -13.56 1.51
CA SER A 42 -22.44 -14.03 2.28
C SER A 42 -22.07 -14.45 3.71
N GLY A 43 -23.05 -14.40 4.62
CA GLY A 43 -22.87 -14.74 6.03
C GLY A 43 -22.65 -13.53 6.94
N ALA A 44 -22.34 -13.81 8.21
CA ALA A 44 -22.06 -12.75 9.17
C ALA A 44 -20.73 -12.05 8.83
N PHE A 45 -20.73 -10.73 8.89
CA PHE A 45 -19.54 -9.92 8.95
C PHE A 45 -19.01 -10.01 10.38
N GLN A 46 -17.78 -10.51 10.52
CA GLN A 46 -17.12 -10.78 11.80
C GLN A 46 -15.72 -10.19 11.73
N ASP A 47 -15.06 -10.10 12.89
CA ASP A 47 -13.71 -9.55 13.08
C ASP A 47 -12.70 -10.07 12.04
N ASP A 48 -12.75 -11.35 11.68
CA ASP A 48 -11.88 -11.94 10.64
C ASP A 48 -11.91 -11.18 9.30
N ARG A 49 -13.01 -10.48 8.97
CA ARG A 49 -13.09 -9.65 7.75
C ARG A 49 -12.46 -8.27 7.93
N LEU A 50 -12.52 -7.69 9.12
CA LEU A 50 -11.77 -6.47 9.45
C LEU A 50 -10.27 -6.78 9.48
N ASP A 51 -9.88 -7.94 10.01
CA ASP A 51 -8.49 -8.39 9.99
C ASP A 51 -7.94 -8.49 8.56
N LEU A 52 -8.74 -8.99 7.60
CA LEU A 52 -8.35 -9.00 6.18
C LEU A 52 -8.17 -7.59 5.60
N LEU A 53 -8.98 -6.63 6.05
CA LEU A 53 -8.82 -5.24 5.64
C LEU A 53 -7.56 -4.63 6.25
N ASP A 54 -7.32 -4.91 7.52
CA ASP A 54 -6.14 -4.44 8.24
C ASP A 54 -4.85 -5.02 7.62
N GLU A 55 -4.85 -6.29 7.20
CA GLU A 55 -3.76 -6.91 6.43
C GLU A 55 -3.53 -6.16 5.11
N TYR A 56 -4.58 -5.91 4.33
CA TYR A 56 -4.48 -5.14 3.09
C TYR A 56 -3.96 -3.71 3.30
N ILE A 57 -4.42 -3.04 4.36
CA ILE A 57 -3.96 -1.69 4.71
C ILE A 57 -2.48 -1.73 5.07
N GLN A 58 -2.05 -2.69 5.88
CA GLN A 58 -0.67 -2.82 6.29
C GLN A 58 0.25 -3.11 5.09
N ASP A 59 -0.14 -4.02 4.20
CA ASP A 59 0.60 -4.30 2.97
C ASP A 59 0.82 -3.04 2.12
N ARG A 60 -0.19 -2.16 2.06
CA ARG A 60 -0.08 -0.86 1.36
C ARG A 60 0.84 0.11 2.07
N ILE A 61 0.80 0.16 3.40
CA ILE A 61 1.70 1.00 4.20
C ILE A 61 3.14 0.56 3.96
N ASP A 62 3.43 -0.74 4.11
CA ASP A 62 4.76 -1.33 3.92
C ASP A 62 5.31 -1.08 2.51
N ALA A 63 4.45 -1.21 1.49
CA ALA A 63 4.80 -0.87 0.11
C ALA A 63 5.11 0.63 -0.06
N GLY A 64 4.33 1.50 0.59
CA GLY A 64 4.55 2.95 0.61
C GLY A 64 5.88 3.34 1.29
N GLU A 65 6.20 2.71 2.42
CA GLU A 65 7.47 2.89 3.13
C GLU A 65 8.64 2.42 2.28
N THR A 66 8.50 1.27 1.61
CA THR A 66 9.48 0.78 0.64
C THR A 66 9.72 1.78 -0.49
N LEU A 67 8.66 2.35 -1.08
CA LEU A 67 8.76 3.36 -2.13
C LEU A 67 9.49 4.61 -1.63
N LEU A 68 9.15 5.10 -0.43
CA LEU A 68 9.77 6.28 0.16
C LEU A 68 11.26 6.04 0.43
N ALA A 69 11.62 4.87 0.96
CA ALA A 69 13.02 4.49 1.18
C ALA A 69 13.81 4.48 -0.12
N VAL A 70 13.24 3.93 -1.20
CA VAL A 70 13.85 3.92 -2.54
C VAL A 70 14.05 5.33 -3.09
N ILE A 71 13.04 6.21 -2.99
CA ILE A 71 13.16 7.61 -3.44
C ILE A 71 14.28 8.33 -2.68
N ARG A 72 14.32 8.20 -1.35
CA ARG A 72 15.37 8.81 -0.52
C ARG A 72 16.77 8.29 -0.84
N ALA A 73 16.89 6.99 -1.13
CA ALA A 73 18.16 6.40 -1.55
C ALA A 73 18.60 6.92 -2.92
N LEU A 74 17.67 7.08 -3.87
CA LEU A 74 17.96 7.69 -5.17
C LEU A 74 18.38 9.16 -5.04
N GLU A 75 17.73 9.94 -4.16
CA GLU A 75 18.12 11.34 -3.88
C GLU A 75 19.52 11.46 -3.28
N ARG A 76 19.96 10.44 -2.54
CA ARG A 76 21.27 10.42 -1.86
C ARG A 76 22.39 9.83 -2.71
N ALA A 77 22.07 9.05 -3.75
CA ALA A 77 23.06 8.43 -4.60
C ALA A 77 23.90 9.50 -5.32
N ASP A 78 25.20 9.57 -5.00
CA ASP A 78 26.17 10.47 -5.65
C ASP A 78 26.73 9.82 -6.93
N GLY A 79 25.83 9.34 -7.81
CA GLY A 79 26.20 8.60 -9.01
C GLY A 79 25.04 7.83 -9.64
N ALA A 80 25.31 7.19 -10.78
CA ALA A 80 24.34 6.33 -11.43
C ALA A 80 24.10 5.08 -10.56
N VAL A 81 22.83 4.81 -10.25
CA VAL A 81 22.39 3.57 -9.63
C VAL A 81 21.95 2.62 -10.74
N GLU A 82 22.59 1.47 -10.86
CA GLU A 82 22.36 0.53 -11.96
C GLU A 82 21.38 -0.59 -11.58
N THR A 83 21.31 -0.97 -10.30
CA THR A 83 20.52 -2.11 -9.83
C THR A 83 19.72 -1.82 -8.57
N ALA A 84 18.68 -2.64 -8.34
CA ALA A 84 17.92 -2.62 -7.10
C ALA A 84 18.77 -2.97 -5.86
N GLU A 85 19.84 -3.75 -6.04
CA GLU A 85 20.75 -4.08 -4.95
C GLU A 85 21.57 -2.87 -4.51
N ASP A 86 22.00 -2.02 -5.45
CA ASP A 86 22.72 -0.77 -5.15
C ASP A 86 21.88 0.18 -4.30
N ILE A 87 20.59 0.35 -4.66
CA ILE A 87 19.66 1.15 -3.85
C ILE A 87 19.48 0.55 -2.47
N ARG A 88 19.30 -0.77 -2.39
CA ARG A 88 19.15 -1.44 -1.10
C ARG A 88 20.36 -1.19 -0.20
N TRP A 89 21.58 -1.23 -0.75
CA TRP A 89 22.79 -0.91 0.01
C TRP A 89 22.83 0.53 0.50
N ILE A 90 22.35 1.48 -0.29
CA ILE A 90 22.21 2.87 0.14
C ILE A 90 21.22 2.97 1.31
N VAL A 91 20.07 2.30 1.22
CA VAL A 91 19.07 2.28 2.31
C VAL A 91 19.65 1.67 3.59
N VAL A 92 20.36 0.53 3.49
CA VAL A 92 21.06 -0.11 4.61
C VAL A 92 22.05 0.86 5.29
N GLY A 93 22.72 1.72 4.52
CA GLY A 93 23.63 2.73 5.05
C GLY A 93 22.93 3.97 5.65
N MET A 94 21.63 4.14 5.42
CA MET A 94 20.83 5.29 5.89
C MET A 94 20.02 4.98 7.14
N GLU A 95 19.52 3.74 7.25
CA GLU A 95 18.59 3.32 8.31
C GLU A 95 19.31 2.44 9.34
N ASP A 96 19.19 2.79 10.62
CA ASP A 96 19.60 1.93 11.76
C ASP A 96 18.51 0.89 12.11
N SER A 97 17.43 0.81 11.31
CA SER A 97 16.23 0.02 11.57
C SER A 97 16.26 -1.36 10.91
N ASN A 98 15.43 -2.28 11.43
CA ASN A 98 15.23 -3.61 10.85
C ASN A 98 14.33 -3.57 9.58
N ASP A 99 13.77 -2.42 9.24
CA ASP A 99 12.79 -2.25 8.15
C ASP A 99 13.48 -1.97 6.82
N ILE A 100 14.55 -2.72 6.55
CA ILE A 100 15.29 -2.64 5.30
C ILE A 100 14.49 -3.38 4.23
N PRO A 101 14.06 -2.71 3.14
CA PRO A 101 13.28 -3.35 2.10
C PRO A 101 14.07 -4.48 1.44
N THR A 102 13.36 -5.52 1.01
CA THR A 102 13.97 -6.61 0.25
C THR A 102 14.40 -6.13 -1.14
N THR A 103 15.35 -6.81 -1.76
CA THR A 103 15.76 -6.48 -3.14
C THR A 103 14.60 -6.56 -4.12
N GLU A 104 13.64 -7.46 -3.89
CA GLU A 104 12.42 -7.56 -4.70
C GLU A 104 11.50 -6.37 -4.47
N GLY A 105 11.28 -5.95 -3.22
CA GLY A 105 10.52 -4.73 -2.90
C GLY A 105 11.10 -3.49 -3.56
N VAL A 106 12.43 -3.33 -3.51
CA VAL A 106 13.14 -2.24 -4.20
C VAL A 106 12.93 -2.30 -5.72
N ARG A 107 12.99 -3.49 -6.32
CA ARG A 107 12.76 -3.67 -7.75
C ARG A 107 11.33 -3.30 -8.15
N SER A 108 10.34 -3.75 -7.40
CA SER A 108 8.93 -3.43 -7.65
C SER A 108 8.66 -1.93 -7.52
N ALA A 109 9.26 -1.28 -6.51
CA ALA A 109 9.22 0.17 -6.35
C ALA A 109 9.82 0.90 -7.57
N LEU A 110 10.99 0.48 -8.05
CA LEU A 110 11.59 1.05 -9.26
C LEU A 110 10.72 0.88 -10.51
N GLN A 111 10.09 -0.29 -10.68
CA GLN A 111 9.18 -0.52 -11.80
C GLN A 111 7.96 0.41 -11.75
N LEU A 112 7.40 0.64 -10.55
CA LEU A 112 6.30 1.56 -10.37
C LEU A 112 6.71 3.01 -10.67
N LEU A 113 7.87 3.45 -10.18
CA LEU A 113 8.40 4.80 -10.43
C LEU A 113 8.72 5.04 -11.91
N ALA A 114 9.06 3.99 -12.65
CA ALA A 114 9.25 4.04 -14.10
C ALA A 114 7.93 4.10 -14.89
N HIS A 115 6.78 3.87 -14.24
CA HIS A 115 5.49 3.93 -14.92
C HIS A 115 5.21 5.36 -15.43
N PRO A 116 4.74 5.55 -16.68
CA PRO A 116 4.56 6.88 -17.27
C PRO A 116 3.64 7.83 -16.49
N SER A 117 2.67 7.29 -15.75
CA SER A 117 1.77 8.09 -14.90
C SER A 117 2.40 8.59 -13.60
N VAL A 118 3.55 8.04 -13.21
CA VAL A 118 4.29 8.37 -11.97
C VAL A 118 5.60 9.09 -12.30
N GLY A 119 6.25 8.71 -13.40
CA GLY A 119 7.56 9.23 -13.81
C GLY A 119 7.66 10.74 -13.72
N ALA A 120 8.65 11.22 -12.97
CA ALA A 120 8.90 12.64 -12.79
C ALA A 120 9.28 13.27 -14.14
N VAL A 121 8.56 14.32 -14.54
CA VAL A 121 8.91 15.12 -15.70
C VAL A 121 10.16 15.93 -15.34
N GLU A 122 11.25 15.77 -16.09
CA GLU A 122 12.41 16.67 -15.97
C GLU A 122 11.93 18.12 -16.13
N GLN A 123 12.11 18.95 -15.11
CA GLN A 123 12.01 20.39 -15.27
C GLN A 123 13.16 20.84 -16.18
N MET A 124 12.89 20.99 -17.48
CA MET A 124 13.80 21.72 -18.35
C MET A 124 13.93 23.15 -17.82
N LYS A 125 15.06 23.47 -17.21
CA LYS A 125 15.45 24.88 -16.99
C LYS A 125 15.52 25.54 -18.35
N LYS A 126 14.51 26.35 -18.66
CA LYS A 126 14.52 27.24 -19.82
C LYS A 126 15.67 28.22 -19.61
N GLY A 127 16.79 27.99 -20.28
CA GLY A 127 17.90 28.94 -20.32
C GLY A 127 17.36 30.27 -20.85
N ILE A 128 17.40 31.30 -20.02
CA ILE A 128 17.13 32.67 -20.44
C ILE A 128 18.41 33.12 -21.16
N GLY A 129 18.36 33.11 -22.49
CA GLY A 129 19.40 33.70 -23.34
C GLY A 129 19.36 35.22 -23.31
#